data_AF-A0A067QGZ4-F1
#
_entry.id   AF-A0A067QGZ4-F1
#
_cell.length_a   1.000
_cell.length_b   1.000
_cell.length_c   1.000
_cell.angle_alpha   90.00
_cell.angle_beta   90.00
_cell.angle_gamma   90.00
#
_symmetry.space_group_name_H-M   'P 1'
#
loop_
_entity.id
_entity.type
_entity.pdbx_description
1 polymer ?
#
loop_
_entity_poly.entity_id
_entity_poly.type
_entity_poly.pdbx_seq_one_letter_code
_entity_poly.pdbx_strand_id
1 'polypeptide(L)'
;MFTDDIINHLVFQTNLCATQKQGGGLQFQPTDNKEMKKIISINILMGIKKLPRYKDYWSSDEMIRDTFIISVMNRNRFEWFLGMNDNSAQPPRNDQNYDKIYKIRP
;
A
#
# COMPACT_ATOMS: atom_id res chain seq x y z
N MET A 1 2.35 10.02 16.29
CA MET A 1 1.08 10.01 15.53
C MET A 1 1.40 10.43 14.11
N PHE A 2 0.87 9.78 13.07
CA PHE A 2 1.17 10.18 11.69
C PHE A 2 0.62 11.59 11.42
N THR A 3 1.51 12.54 11.11
CA THR A 3 1.12 13.93 10.81
C THR A 3 0.44 14.00 9.44
N ASP A 4 -0.42 15.00 9.24
CA ASP A 4 -1.07 15.17 7.93
C ASP A 4 -0.05 15.40 6.81
N ASP A 5 1.11 16.00 7.09
CA ASP A 5 2.22 16.14 6.12
C ASP A 5 2.73 14.80 5.60
N ILE A 6 2.94 13.82 6.50
CA ILE A 6 3.37 12.49 6.11
C ILE A 6 2.30 11.79 5.28
N ILE A 7 1.02 11.92 5.68
CA ILE A 7 -0.09 11.33 4.91
C ILE A 7 -0.19 11.97 3.52
N ASN A 8 -0.10 13.29 3.43
CA ASN A 8 -0.12 14.02 2.16
C ASN A 8 1.04 13.58 1.25
N HIS A 9 2.24 13.43 1.82
CA HIS A 9 3.41 12.95 1.07
C HIS A 9 3.20 11.52 0.56
N LEU A 10 2.70 10.60 1.40
CA LEU A 10 2.40 9.23 0.99
C LEU A 10 1.35 9.17 -0.12
N VAL A 11 0.30 9.98 -0.03
CA VAL A 11 -0.73 10.10 -1.06
C VAL A 11 -0.12 10.58 -2.37
N PHE A 12 0.69 11.64 -2.33
CA PHE A 12 1.36 12.18 -3.50
C PHE A 12 2.25 11.13 -4.18
N GLN A 13 3.13 10.48 -3.42
CA GLN A 13 4.04 9.46 -3.97
C GLN A 13 3.30 8.25 -4.52
N THR A 14 2.21 7.81 -3.87
CA THR A 14 1.43 6.67 -4.34
C THR A 14 0.74 6.97 -5.67
N ASN A 15 0.14 8.17 -5.81
CA ASN A 15 -0.49 8.58 -7.06
C ASN A 15 0.53 8.83 -8.18
N LEU A 16 1.71 9.36 -7.84
CA LEU A 16 2.82 9.51 -8.78
C LEU A 16 3.30 8.15 -9.31
N CYS A 17 3.53 7.19 -8.41
CA CYS A 17 3.92 5.84 -8.79
C CYS A 17 2.86 5.16 -9.67
N ALA A 18 1.57 5.33 -9.34
CA ALA A 18 0.47 4.78 -10.13
C ALA A 18 0.47 5.35 -11.57
N THR A 19 0.66 6.67 -11.69
CA THR A 19 0.74 7.36 -12.99
C THR A 19 1.90 6.84 -13.82
N GLN A 20 3.07 6.65 -13.20
CA GLN A 20 4.27 6.15 -13.88
C GLN A 20 4.12 4.69 -14.35
N LYS A 21 3.54 3.83 -13.51
CA LYS A 21 3.36 2.40 -13.82
C LYS A 21 2.32 2.11 -14.88
N GLN A 22 1.26 2.91 -14.95
CA GLN A 22 0.13 2.65 -15.85
C GLN A 22 0.28 3.27 -17.23
N GLY A 23 1.43 3.89 -17.53
CA GLY A 23 1.78 4.35 -18.88
C GLY A 23 0.80 5.39 -19.46
N GLY A 24 0.17 6.21 -18.61
CA GLY A 24 -0.76 7.26 -19.02
C GLY A 24 -2.08 6.80 -19.67
N GLY A 25 -2.27 5.50 -19.94
CA GLY A 25 -3.39 4.97 -20.72
C GLY A 25 -4.50 4.30 -19.92
N LEU A 26 -4.24 3.88 -18.68
CA LEU A 26 -5.25 3.30 -17.79
C LEU A 26 -5.65 4.32 -16.71
N GLN A 27 -6.95 4.57 -16.56
CA GLN A 27 -7.46 5.38 -15.48
C GLN A 27 -7.40 4.56 -14.17
N PHE A 28 -6.49 4.89 -13.26
CA PHE A 28 -6.61 4.46 -11.86
C PHE A 28 -7.46 5.46 -11.08
N GLN A 29 -8.11 4.95 -10.02
CA GLN A 29 -8.72 5.81 -9.03
C GLN A 29 -7.63 6.43 -8.15
N PRO A 30 -7.46 7.77 -8.14
CA PRO A 30 -6.50 8.42 -7.26
C PRO A 30 -6.79 8.11 -5.79
N THR A 31 -5.72 7.94 -5.03
CA THR A 31 -5.77 7.76 -3.57
C THR A 31 -5.93 9.12 -2.90
N ASP A 32 -6.72 9.18 -1.83
CA ASP A 32 -6.84 10.35 -0.97
C ASP A 32 -6.31 10.08 0.45
N ASN A 33 -6.28 11.13 1.28
CA ASN A 33 -5.83 11.03 2.67
C ASN A 33 -6.66 10.06 3.51
N LYS A 34 -7.98 9.92 3.23
CA LYS A 34 -8.86 9.01 3.97
C LYS A 34 -8.52 7.56 3.65
N GLU A 35 -8.32 7.26 2.38
CA GLU A 35 -7.93 5.95 1.89
C GLU A 35 -6.53 5.57 2.37
N MET A 36 -5.58 6.50 2.36
CA MET A 36 -4.25 6.28 2.92
C MET A 36 -4.30 5.93 4.42
N LYS A 37 -5.11 6.66 5.21
CA LYS A 37 -5.34 6.34 6.62
C LYS A 37 -5.94 4.94 6.81
N LYS A 38 -6.87 4.51 5.94
CA LYS A 38 -7.44 3.15 5.99
C LYS A 38 -6.38 2.07 5.76
N ILE A 39 -5.50 2.23 4.79
CA ILE A 39 -4.44 1.26 4.47
C ILE A 39 -3.45 1.14 5.62
N ILE A 40 -3.06 2.28 6.21
CA ILE A 40 -2.18 2.29 7.37
C ILE A 40 -2.85 1.54 8.54
N SER A 41 -4.13 1.81 8.81
CA SER A 41 -4.89 1.10 9.84
C SER A 41 -4.97 -0.40 9.59
N ILE A 42 -5.20 -0.83 8.35
CA ILE A 42 -5.19 -2.25 7.97
C ILE A 42 -3.81 -2.87 8.24
N ASN A 43 -2.72 -2.24 7.81
CA ASN A 43 -1.36 -2.76 8.04
C ASN A 43 -1.01 -2.87 9.53
N ILE A 44 -1.41 -1.89 10.34
CA ILE A 44 -1.24 -1.96 11.80
C ILE A 44 -2.02 -3.14 12.37
N LEU A 45 -3.30 -3.28 11.98
CA LEU A 45 -4.16 -4.35 12.48
C LEU A 45 -3.65 -5.74 12.08
N MET A 46 -3.16 -5.91 10.85
CA MET A 46 -2.53 -7.16 10.41
C MET A 46 -1.26 -7.50 11.19
N GLY A 47 -0.55 -6.48 11.69
CA GLY A 47 0.60 -6.66 12.58
C GLY A 47 0.20 -7.21 13.95
N ILE A 48 -0.99 -6.82 14.44
CA ILE A 48 -1.55 -7.21 15.74
C ILE A 48 -2.22 -8.58 15.65
N LYS A 49 -3.21 -8.73 14.74
CA LYS A 49 -3.98 -9.96 14.53
C LYS A 49 -3.43 -10.68 13.31
N LYS A 50 -2.42 -11.53 13.47
CA LYS A 50 -1.79 -12.23 12.33
C LYS A 50 -2.60 -13.45 11.88
N LEU A 51 -3.08 -13.42 10.64
CA LEU A 51 -3.60 -14.61 9.93
C LEU A 51 -2.51 -15.27 9.06
N PRO A 52 -2.65 -16.56 8.70
CA PRO A 52 -1.64 -17.30 7.92
C PRO A 52 -1.28 -16.62 6.59
N ARG A 53 -2.26 -16.02 5.91
CA ARG A 53 -2.06 -15.26 4.67
C ARG A 53 -2.82 -13.94 4.75
N TYR A 54 -2.29 -12.88 4.12
CA TYR A 54 -3.01 -11.60 4.07
C TYR A 54 -4.35 -11.68 3.33
N LYS A 55 -4.55 -12.68 2.47
CA LYS A 55 -5.82 -12.88 1.77
C LYS A 55 -6.92 -13.40 2.71
N ASP A 56 -6.52 -14.03 3.81
CA ASP A 56 -7.43 -14.66 4.77
C ASP A 56 -8.27 -13.62 5.51
N TYR A 57 -7.77 -12.38 5.68
CA TYR A 57 -8.57 -11.28 6.25
C TYR A 57 -9.82 -10.97 5.42
N TRP A 58 -9.77 -11.22 4.10
CA TRP A 58 -10.90 -11.09 3.17
C TRP A 58 -11.47 -12.44 2.73
N SER A 59 -11.30 -13.49 3.55
CA SER A 59 -11.87 -14.79 3.25
C SER A 59 -13.40 -14.75 3.16
N SER A 60 -13.98 -15.61 2.32
CA SER A 60 -15.42 -15.88 2.34
C SER A 60 -15.84 -16.75 3.52
N ASP A 61 -14.89 -17.48 4.12
CA ASP A 61 -15.11 -18.27 5.34
C ASP A 61 -15.22 -17.34 6.55
N GLU A 62 -16.37 -17.41 7.23
CA GLU A 62 -16.68 -16.59 8.40
C GLU A 62 -15.75 -16.85 9.59
N MET A 63 -15.22 -18.06 9.74
CA MET A 63 -14.29 -18.40 10.83
C MET A 63 -12.90 -17.77 10.64
N ILE A 64 -12.55 -17.44 9.40
CA ILE A 64 -11.22 -16.97 9.03
C ILE A 64 -11.22 -15.45 8.82
N ARG A 65 -12.28 -14.91 8.24
CA ARG A 65 -12.35 -13.50 7.82
C ARG A 65 -12.21 -12.52 8.98
N ASP A 66 -11.78 -11.30 8.65
CA ASP A 66 -11.83 -10.18 9.57
C ASP A 66 -12.90 -9.17 9.12
N THR A 67 -14.00 -9.12 9.87
CA THR A 67 -15.18 -8.30 9.54
C THR A 67 -14.84 -6.80 9.49
N PHE A 68 -13.94 -6.35 10.36
CA PHE A 68 -13.49 -4.96 10.36
C PHE A 68 -12.68 -4.65 9.10
N ILE A 69 -11.66 -5.45 8.76
CA ILE A 69 -10.82 -5.22 7.56
C ILE A 69 -11.67 -5.24 6.28
N ILE A 70 -12.60 -6.19 6.15
CA ILE A 70 -13.53 -6.27 5.01
C ILE A 70 -14.38 -4.99 4.90
N SER A 71 -14.86 -4.45 6.03
CA SER A 71 -15.69 -3.23 6.04
C SER A 71 -14.90 -1.97 5.65
N VAL A 72 -13.59 -1.95 5.88
CA VAL A 72 -12.74 -0.78 5.67
C VAL A 72 -12.35 -0.61 4.21
N MET A 73 -11.95 -1.70 3.54
CA MET A 73 -11.44 -1.69 2.16
C MET A 73 -11.61 -3.04 1.49
N ASN A 74 -11.93 -3.05 0.19
CA ASN A 74 -11.96 -4.27 -0.62
C ASN A 74 -10.57 -4.86 -0.86
N ARG A 75 -10.46 -6.19 -0.88
CA ARG A 75 -9.21 -6.93 -1.11
C ARG A 75 -8.47 -6.46 -2.37
N ASN A 76 -9.18 -6.33 -3.50
CA ASN A 76 -8.56 -5.95 -4.78
C ASN A 76 -7.93 -4.55 -4.72
N ARG A 77 -8.54 -3.62 -3.97
CA ARG A 77 -7.98 -2.28 -3.77
C ARG A 77 -6.74 -2.34 -2.88
N PHE A 78 -6.77 -3.15 -1.82
CA PHE A 78 -5.58 -3.39 -0.99
C PHE A 78 -4.44 -4.05 -1.79
N GLU A 79 -4.73 -5.06 -2.61
CA GLU A 79 -3.75 -5.71 -3.50
C GLU A 79 -3.17 -4.72 -4.52
N TRP A 80 -3.98 -3.77 -5.02
CA TRP A 80 -3.48 -2.69 -5.87
C TRP A 80 -2.43 -1.83 -5.14
N PHE A 81 -2.65 -1.49 -3.87
CA PHE A 81 -1.66 -0.76 -3.06
C PHE A 81 -0.37 -1.57 -2.83
N LEU A 82 -0.46 -2.88 -2.62
CA LEU A 82 0.74 -3.73 -2.54
C LEU A 82 1.55 -3.67 -3.83
N GLY A 83 0.86 -3.62 -4.98
CA GLY A 83 1.46 -3.47 -6.29
C GLY A 83 2.11 -2.10 -6.53
N MET A 84 1.77 -1.06 -5.76
CA MET A 84 2.38 0.28 -5.89
C MET A 84 3.79 0.36 -5.31
N ASN A 85 4.27 -0.66 -4.60
CA ASN A 85 5.64 -0.70 -4.08
C ASN A 85 6.67 -1.00 -5.20
N ASP A 86 6.92 -0.07 -6.13
CA ASP A 86 7.87 -0.28 -7.23
C ASP A 86 9.33 -0.21 -6.76
N ASN A 87 10.11 -1.26 -6.94
CA ASN A 87 11.57 -1.21 -6.73
C ASN A 87 12.34 -1.00 -8.04
N SER A 88 11.67 -0.83 -9.18
CA SER A 88 12.32 -0.76 -10.51
C SER A 88 13.33 0.38 -10.64
N ALA A 89 13.11 1.51 -9.95
CA ALA A 89 14.02 2.65 -9.91
C ALA A 89 15.20 2.46 -8.94
N GLN A 90 15.15 1.46 -8.06
CA GLN A 90 16.25 1.17 -7.16
C GLN A 90 17.34 0.42 -7.95
N PRO A 91 18.59 0.89 -7.93
CA PRO A 91 19.69 0.18 -8.55
C PRO A 91 19.76 -1.28 -8.05
N PRO A 92 20.32 -2.22 -8.82
CA PRO A 92 20.49 -3.59 -8.36
C PRO A 92 21.44 -3.66 -7.15
N ARG A 93 21.31 -4.70 -6.31
CA ARG A 93 22.08 -4.86 -5.05
C ARG A 93 23.60 -4.78 -5.18
N ASN A 94 24.12 -5.04 -6.37
CA ASN A 94 25.55 -5.04 -6.66
C ASN A 94 26.03 -3.70 -7.26
N ASP A 95 25.15 -2.71 -7.43
CA ASP A 95 25.50 -1.37 -7.89
C ASP A 95 26.08 -0.55 -6.73
N GLN A 96 27.12 0.25 -7.00
CA GLN A 96 27.71 1.15 -6.01
C GLN A 96 26.71 2.21 -5.52
N ASN A 97 25.68 2.50 -6.31
CA ASN A 97 24.59 3.41 -5.97
C ASN A 97 23.40 2.72 -5.29
N TYR A 98 23.52 1.43 -4.94
CA TYR A 98 22.47 0.70 -4.24
C TYR A 98 22.20 1.31 -2.86
N ASP A 99 21.01 1.87 -2.71
CA ASP A 99 20.55 2.39 -1.43
C ASP A 99 19.35 1.59 -0.90
N LYS A 100 19.51 1.00 0.29
CA LYS A 100 18.45 0.29 1.00
C LYS A 100 17.27 1.19 1.36
N ILE A 101 17.50 2.50 1.48
CA ILE A 101 16.49 3.50 1.86
C ILE A 101 16.10 4.43 0.70
N TYR A 102 16.38 4.03 -0.55
CA TYR A 102 16.10 4.82 -1.75
C TYR A 102 14.67 5.40 -1.78
N LYS A 103 13.69 4.60 -1.34
CA LYS A 103 12.26 4.94 -1.38
C LYS A 103 11.77 5.92 -0.33
N ILE A 104 12.59 6.18 0.69
CA ILE A 104 12.22 7.07 1.81
C ILE A 104 13.06 8.34 1.84
N ARG A 105 13.96 8.54 0.87
CA ARG A 105 14.65 9.82 0.71
C ARG A 105 13.64 10.87 0.22
N PRO A 106 13.71 12.11 0.73
CA PRO A 106 12.88 13.22 0.26
C PRO A 106 13.01 13.47 -1.24
#